data_AF-A0A963JFI5-F1
#
_entry.id   AF-A0A963JFI5-F1
#
_cell.length_a   1.000
_cell.length_b   1.000
_cell.length_c   1.000
_cell.angle_alpha   90.00
_cell.angle_beta   90.00
_cell.angle_gamma   90.00
#
_symmetry.space_group_name_H-M   'P 1'
#
loop_
_entity.id
_entity.type
_entity.pdbx_description
1 polymer ?
#
loop_
_entity_poly.entity_id
_entity_poly.type
_entity_poly.pdbx_seq_one_letter_code
_entity_poly.pdbx_strand_id
1 'polypeptide(L)'
;MNRLIPFALLPAALAAHPSFAQTAPPPEPAPAGTTLAPVPVRAKAETDKDTVRATTTRVGKGQQELRDIPQSVTVVTERLIDDRNLDTLKEALRNTAGISFVAAEGAEEDIRLRGFSLQASGDIFIDGMRDPAFYERDSFDWDRLEVLRGSASMLFGRGSTGGAVNQVSKQPMLLTQHEVGVTLGSGGYLRGVGDFNLRTGQDAALRINAMVTDAERWGAPIDKRGIAPTFRWGIGTADEFAVGLYHLQNDNGIHYGLPWLEGGLWPTDPKNYYGMSSDINHTGTTQLRGYHVHRFAGRSELRTQVRVADYRRDQRASAIRFGNASLQPDGQAVTRATFDADTVLNRGSNNKRMDQKTAVLQSDYSGTHRWG
;
A
#
# COMPACT_ATOMS: atom_id res chain seq x y z
N MET A 1 -80.09 -91.80 2.94
CA MET A 1 -81.03 -91.05 3.79
C MET A 1 -80.43 -89.70 4.09
N ASN A 2 -81.17 -88.62 3.76
CA ASN A 2 -81.27 -87.31 4.41
C ASN A 2 -80.00 -86.59 4.93
N ARG A 3 -79.79 -85.27 4.79
CA ARG A 3 -80.53 -84.11 4.26
C ARG A 3 -79.59 -82.88 4.46
N LEU A 4 -79.62 -81.93 3.50
CA LEU A 4 -79.61 -80.43 3.60
C LEU A 4 -78.41 -79.70 4.28
N ILE A 5 -77.54 -78.92 3.59
CA ILE A 5 -77.58 -77.46 3.17
C ILE A 5 -77.46 -76.48 4.38
N PRO A 6 -76.81 -75.26 4.37
CA PRO A 6 -76.25 -74.38 3.30
C PRO A 6 -74.78 -73.86 3.51
N PHE A 7 -74.00 -73.49 2.48
CA PHE A 7 -73.88 -72.18 1.76
C PHE A 7 -73.33 -70.98 2.58
N ALA A 8 -72.07 -70.59 2.35
CA ALA A 8 -71.60 -69.19 2.45
C ALA A 8 -70.21 -68.96 1.80
N LEU A 9 -70.23 -68.10 0.76
CA LEU A 9 -69.23 -67.19 0.18
C LEU A 9 -67.72 -67.53 0.08
N LEU A 10 -67.28 -67.51 -1.19
CA LEU A 10 -65.92 -67.24 -1.68
C LEU A 10 -65.48 -65.78 -1.35
N PRO A 11 -64.18 -65.51 -1.22
CA PRO A 11 -63.52 -64.85 -2.36
C PRO A 11 -62.15 -65.44 -2.72
N ALA A 12 -61.87 -65.39 -4.02
CA ALA A 12 -60.61 -65.81 -4.63
C ALA A 12 -59.45 -64.89 -4.20
N ALA A 13 -58.36 -65.48 -3.72
CA ALA A 13 -57.07 -64.82 -3.56
C ALA A 13 -55.98 -65.64 -4.26
N LEU A 14 -55.26 -64.92 -5.12
CA LEU A 14 -54.17 -65.35 -5.99
C LEU A 14 -53.12 -66.23 -5.27
N ALA A 15 -52.80 -67.39 -5.85
CA ALA A 15 -51.69 -68.23 -5.42
C ALA A 15 -50.35 -67.63 -5.87
N ALA A 16 -49.58 -67.09 -4.93
CA ALA A 16 -48.15 -66.81 -5.11
C ALA A 16 -47.34 -67.90 -4.38
N HIS A 17 -46.55 -68.64 -5.15
CA HIS A 17 -45.66 -69.67 -4.61
C HIS A 17 -44.49 -69.01 -3.86
N PRO A 18 -44.10 -69.48 -2.67
CA PRO A 18 -42.91 -68.99 -2.00
C PRO A 18 -41.67 -69.47 -2.76
N SER A 19 -40.95 -68.53 -3.38
CA SER A 19 -39.61 -68.75 -3.88
C SER A 19 -38.64 -68.72 -2.69
N PHE A 20 -37.90 -69.81 -2.48
CA PHE A 20 -36.80 -69.83 -1.52
C PHE A 20 -35.67 -68.94 -2.05
N ALA A 21 -35.45 -67.80 -1.38
CA ALA A 21 -34.30 -66.95 -1.67
C ALA A 21 -33.01 -67.65 -1.20
N GLN A 22 -32.19 -68.07 -2.16
CA GLN A 22 -30.83 -68.55 -1.94
C GLN A 22 -29.98 -67.37 -1.42
N THR A 23 -29.47 -67.49 -0.19
CA THR A 23 -28.57 -66.49 0.39
C THR A 23 -27.31 -66.38 -0.47
N ALA A 24 -27.07 -65.20 -1.04
CA ALA A 24 -25.84 -64.92 -1.77
C ALA A 24 -24.63 -65.00 -0.82
N PRO A 25 -23.46 -65.51 -1.28
CA PRO A 25 -22.24 -65.45 -0.49
C PRO A 25 -21.91 -63.98 -0.15
N PRO A 26 -21.28 -63.71 1.01
CA PRO A 26 -20.85 -62.37 1.34
C PRO A 26 -19.89 -61.85 0.26
N PRO A 27 -19.97 -60.56 -0.13
CA PRO A 27 -19.01 -59.98 -1.06
C PRO A 27 -17.61 -60.08 -0.47
N GLU A 28 -16.68 -60.58 -1.28
CA GLU A 28 -15.26 -60.63 -0.98
C GLU A 28 -14.76 -59.21 -0.66
N PRO A 29 -13.97 -59.00 0.42
CA PRO A 29 -13.50 -57.67 0.79
C PRO A 29 -12.68 -57.09 -0.36
N ALA A 30 -13.14 -55.95 -0.90
CA ALA A 30 -12.39 -55.18 -1.88
C ALA A 30 -10.97 -54.93 -1.34
N PRO A 31 -9.92 -55.05 -2.17
CA PRO A 31 -8.56 -54.79 -1.71
C PRO A 31 -8.53 -53.39 -1.11
N ALA A 32 -8.07 -53.30 0.14
CA ALA A 32 -7.93 -52.05 0.85
C ALA A 32 -7.13 -51.09 -0.03
N GLY A 33 -7.81 -50.09 -0.60
CA GLY A 33 -7.18 -49.09 -1.42
C GLY A 33 -6.06 -48.46 -0.61
N THR A 34 -4.83 -48.56 -1.12
CA THR A 34 -3.65 -47.97 -0.50
C THR A 34 -3.87 -46.47 -0.41
N THR A 35 -4.32 -46.01 0.75
CA THR A 35 -4.54 -44.59 0.98
C THR A 35 -3.17 -43.97 1.19
N LEU A 36 -2.68 -43.26 0.18
CA LEU A 36 -1.38 -42.60 0.25
C LEU A 36 -1.37 -41.63 1.43
N ALA A 37 -0.29 -41.63 2.21
CA ALA A 37 -0.13 -40.67 3.29
C ALA A 37 -0.23 -39.25 2.70
N PRO A 38 -1.03 -38.35 3.30
CA PRO A 38 -1.15 -36.98 2.81
C PRO A 38 0.23 -36.34 2.81
N VAL A 39 0.71 -35.95 1.63
CA VAL A 39 1.94 -35.18 1.48
C VAL A 39 1.59 -33.73 1.75
N PRO A 40 2.04 -33.12 2.87
CA PRO A 40 1.82 -31.70 3.09
C PRO A 40 2.67 -30.93 2.08
N VAL A 41 2.04 -30.44 1.01
CA VAL A 41 2.67 -29.46 0.12
C VAL A 41 2.75 -28.14 0.88
N ARG A 42 3.92 -27.85 1.44
CA ARG A 42 4.23 -26.53 2.00
C ARG A 42 4.61 -25.61 0.85
N ALA A 43 3.64 -24.84 0.36
CA ALA A 43 3.95 -23.66 -0.44
C ALA A 43 4.69 -22.66 0.46
N LYS A 44 5.86 -22.20 0.02
CA LYS A 44 6.60 -21.13 0.71
C LYS A 44 5.76 -19.86 0.56
N ALA A 45 5.47 -19.16 1.67
CA ALA A 45 4.78 -17.87 1.59
C ALA A 45 5.55 -16.96 0.63
N GLU A 46 4.85 -16.38 -0.36
CA GLU A 46 5.45 -15.52 -1.39
C GLU A 46 6.04 -14.24 -0.77
N THR A 47 5.64 -13.91 0.46
CA THR A 47 6.18 -12.83 1.27
C THR A 47 6.09 -13.25 2.74
N ASP A 48 7.24 -13.35 3.40
CA ASP A 48 7.32 -13.61 4.83
C ASP A 48 7.19 -12.26 5.55
N LYS A 49 6.05 -12.00 6.17
CA LYS A 49 5.79 -10.72 6.86
C LYS A 49 6.73 -10.52 8.07
N ASP A 50 7.37 -11.59 8.55
CA ASP A 50 8.22 -11.53 9.74
C ASP A 50 9.70 -11.22 9.43
N THR A 51 10.07 -11.06 8.15
CA THR A 51 11.46 -10.78 7.77
C THR A 51 11.71 -9.31 7.37
N VAL A 52 12.83 -8.79 7.85
CA VAL A 52 13.37 -7.49 7.40
C VAL A 52 14.15 -7.59 6.08
N ARG A 53 14.45 -8.83 5.62
CA ARG A 53 15.23 -9.07 4.41
C ARG A 53 14.32 -9.56 3.29
N ALA A 54 14.08 -8.71 2.30
CA ALA A 54 13.54 -9.15 1.02
C ALA A 54 14.59 -9.93 0.22
N THR A 55 14.16 -10.95 -0.53
CA THR A 55 15.01 -11.72 -1.45
C THR A 55 14.61 -11.52 -2.91
N THR A 56 13.36 -11.13 -3.16
CA THR A 56 12.79 -10.97 -4.50
C THR A 56 12.13 -9.60 -4.64
N THR A 57 12.03 -9.13 -5.87
CA THR A 57 11.35 -7.86 -6.21
C THR A 57 10.71 -7.96 -7.59
N ARG A 58 9.77 -7.07 -7.88
CA ARG A 58 9.18 -6.86 -9.21
C ARG A 58 9.58 -5.52 -9.84
N VAL A 59 10.50 -4.77 -9.21
CA VAL A 59 10.98 -3.47 -9.71
C VAL A 59 11.56 -3.55 -11.13
N GLY A 60 12.11 -4.72 -11.51
CA GLY A 60 12.61 -5.04 -12.84
C GLY A 60 11.54 -5.36 -13.90
N LYS A 61 10.26 -5.07 -13.64
CA LYS A 61 9.10 -5.43 -14.49
C LYS A 61 8.89 -6.94 -14.67
N GLY A 62 9.43 -7.72 -13.74
CA GLY A 62 9.26 -9.16 -13.63
C GLY A 62 9.78 -9.62 -12.27
N GLN A 63 9.33 -10.79 -11.79
CA GLN A 63 9.79 -11.33 -10.52
C GLN A 63 11.23 -11.84 -10.63
N GLN A 64 12.13 -11.24 -9.87
CA GLN A 64 13.56 -11.53 -9.89
C GLN A 64 14.14 -11.55 -8.48
N GLU A 65 15.20 -12.33 -8.27
CA GLU A 65 15.96 -12.28 -7.02
C GLU A 65 16.85 -11.04 -6.99
N LEU A 66 16.94 -10.37 -5.83
CA LEU A 66 17.70 -9.13 -5.68
C LEU A 66 19.20 -9.31 -6.00
N ARG A 67 19.76 -10.51 -5.79
CA ARG A 67 21.16 -10.82 -6.11
C ARG A 67 21.47 -10.89 -7.60
N ASP A 68 20.44 -11.10 -8.43
CA ASP A 68 20.58 -11.25 -9.87
C ASP A 68 20.35 -9.92 -10.62
N ILE A 69 19.93 -8.87 -9.90
CA ILE A 69 19.69 -7.54 -10.48
C ILE A 69 21.03 -6.79 -10.53
N PRO A 70 21.54 -6.40 -11.72
CA PRO A 70 22.81 -5.72 -11.87
C PRO A 70 22.71 -4.21 -11.54
N GLN A 71 21.86 -3.84 -10.59
CA GLN A 71 21.63 -2.46 -10.13
C GLN A 71 21.48 -2.43 -8.61
N SER A 72 21.78 -1.28 -8.01
CA SER A 72 21.60 -1.11 -6.56
C SER A 72 20.12 -0.94 -6.23
N VAL A 73 19.52 -1.99 -5.67
CA VAL A 73 18.15 -1.99 -5.18
C VAL A 73 18.14 -2.12 -3.66
N THR A 74 17.38 -1.26 -2.98
CA THR A 74 17.03 -1.43 -1.56
C THR A 74 15.54 -1.68 -1.45
N VAL A 75 15.17 -2.65 -0.63
CA VAL A 75 13.78 -2.94 -0.31
C VAL A 75 13.57 -2.70 1.18
N VAL A 76 12.66 -1.79 1.51
CA VAL A 76 12.16 -1.56 2.87
C VAL A 76 10.91 -2.42 3.02
N THR A 77 11.00 -3.49 3.79
CA THR A 77 9.89 -4.45 3.96
C THR A 77 8.81 -3.92 4.90
N GLU A 78 7.58 -4.46 4.82
CA GLU A 78 6.50 -4.20 5.78
C GLU A 78 7.00 -4.33 7.23
N ARG A 79 7.73 -5.41 7.56
CA ARG A 79 8.29 -5.60 8.90
C ARG A 79 9.17 -4.45 9.38
N LEU A 80 9.98 -3.89 8.49
CA LEU A 80 10.88 -2.79 8.83
C LEU A 80 10.13 -1.46 8.93
N ILE A 81 9.10 -1.28 8.08
CA ILE A 81 8.17 -0.15 8.17
C ILE A 81 7.50 -0.15 9.55
N ASP A 82 6.97 -1.29 9.96
CA ASP A 82 6.25 -1.44 11.23
C ASP A 82 7.18 -1.28 12.44
N ASP A 83 8.35 -1.95 12.47
CA ASP A 83 9.31 -1.84 13.60
C ASP A 83 9.77 -0.43 13.91
N ARG A 84 9.90 0.38 12.85
CA ARG A 84 10.45 1.72 12.92
C ARG A 84 9.36 2.79 12.88
N ASN A 85 8.09 2.39 12.83
CA ASN A 85 6.94 3.28 12.65
C ASN A 85 7.15 4.26 11.48
N LEU A 86 7.51 3.74 10.31
CA LEU A 86 7.74 4.54 9.09
C LEU A 86 6.39 4.82 8.43
N ASP A 87 5.62 5.72 9.02
CA ASP A 87 4.21 5.97 8.64
C ASP A 87 4.07 6.70 7.31
N THR A 88 5.14 7.36 6.84
CA THR A 88 5.13 8.17 5.61
C THR A 88 6.22 7.77 4.62
N LEU A 89 6.00 8.07 3.32
CA LEU A 89 7.02 7.86 2.26
C LEU A 89 8.32 8.57 2.60
N LYS A 90 8.19 9.77 3.15
CA LYS A 90 9.31 10.59 3.61
C LYS A 90 10.14 9.84 4.66
N GLU A 91 9.51 9.32 5.70
CA GLU A 91 10.22 8.62 6.79
C GLU A 91 10.87 7.33 6.30
N ALA A 92 10.18 6.57 5.45
CA ALA A 92 10.72 5.37 4.82
C ALA A 92 11.96 5.69 3.97
N LEU A 93 11.91 6.74 3.15
CA LEU A 93 13.03 7.16 2.32
C LEU A 93 14.17 7.82 3.10
N ARG A 94 13.88 8.48 4.24
CA ARG A 94 14.92 9.05 5.12
C ARG A 94 15.84 7.99 5.72
N ASN A 95 15.34 6.76 5.87
CA ASN A 95 16.13 5.62 6.34
C ASN A 95 16.86 4.89 5.19
N THR A 96 16.84 5.41 3.97
CA THR A 96 17.42 4.78 2.79
C THR A 96 18.62 5.59 2.26
N ALA A 97 19.74 4.91 1.97
CA ALA A 97 20.93 5.56 1.44
C ALA A 97 20.70 6.21 0.06
N GLY A 98 21.38 7.31 -0.22
CA GLY A 98 21.31 8.03 -1.49
C GLY A 98 20.10 8.97 -1.65
N ILE A 99 19.25 9.05 -0.62
CA ILE A 99 18.17 10.02 -0.51
C ILE A 99 18.68 11.27 0.20
N SER A 100 18.36 12.43 -0.34
CA SER A 100 18.49 13.71 0.35
C SER A 100 17.16 14.46 0.29
N PHE A 101 16.92 15.27 1.29
CA PHE A 101 15.78 16.18 1.34
C PHE A 101 16.36 17.58 1.24
N VAL A 102 15.89 18.36 0.29
CA VAL A 102 16.15 19.80 0.36
C VAL A 102 15.26 20.36 1.46
N ALA A 103 15.78 21.33 2.21
CA ALA A 103 14.98 22.12 3.14
C ALA A 103 13.85 22.78 2.36
N ALA A 104 12.72 22.09 2.28
CA ALA A 104 11.48 22.66 1.85
C ALA A 104 10.83 23.29 3.07
N GLU A 105 10.32 24.48 2.88
CA GLU A 105 9.62 25.25 3.89
C GLU A 105 8.28 24.56 4.18
N GLY A 106 8.30 23.48 4.97
CA GLY A 106 7.14 22.86 5.61
C GLY A 106 6.14 22.07 4.78
N ALA A 107 6.13 22.28 3.46
CA ALA A 107 4.92 22.03 2.68
C ALA A 107 5.08 21.03 1.54
N GLU A 108 6.26 20.98 0.96
CA GLU A 108 6.53 20.15 -0.21
C GLU A 108 7.97 19.70 -0.17
N GLU A 109 8.21 18.58 0.48
CA GLU A 109 9.56 18.05 0.61
C GLU A 109 10.01 17.50 -0.73
N ASP A 110 10.92 18.24 -1.36
CA ASP A 110 11.63 17.82 -2.55
C ASP A 110 12.57 16.66 -2.17
N ILE A 111 12.09 15.43 -2.38
CA ILE A 111 12.83 14.22 -2.13
C ILE A 111 13.74 14.01 -3.33
N ARG A 112 15.05 13.97 -3.08
CA ARG A 112 16.04 13.78 -4.13
C ARG A 112 16.72 12.43 -4.00
N LEU A 113 16.86 11.74 -5.12
CA LEU A 113 17.66 10.53 -5.23
C LEU A 113 18.92 10.84 -6.04
N ARG A 114 20.09 10.72 -5.39
CA ARG A 114 21.39 11.14 -5.97
C ARG A 114 21.38 12.58 -6.50
N GLY A 115 20.67 13.48 -5.80
CA GLY A 115 20.58 14.90 -6.15
C GLY A 115 19.51 15.26 -7.19
N PHE A 116 18.82 14.28 -7.80
CA PHE A 116 17.70 14.52 -8.72
C PHE A 116 16.36 14.45 -7.99
N SER A 117 15.50 15.45 -8.19
CA SER A 117 14.16 15.48 -7.60
C SER A 117 13.29 14.33 -8.11
N LEU A 118 12.79 13.50 -7.21
CA LEU A 118 11.87 12.41 -7.54
C LEU A 118 10.53 12.94 -7.99
N GLN A 119 10.02 13.99 -7.34
CA GLN A 119 8.73 14.58 -7.69
C GLN A 119 8.78 15.32 -9.03
N ALA A 120 9.80 16.16 -9.26
CA ALA A 120 9.89 16.93 -10.50
C ALA A 120 10.16 16.03 -11.73
N SER A 121 10.93 14.96 -11.55
CA SER A 121 11.17 13.95 -12.59
C SER A 121 10.03 12.93 -12.71
N GLY A 122 9.14 12.85 -11.73
CA GLY A 122 8.01 11.91 -11.64
C GLY A 122 8.42 10.47 -11.33
N ASP A 123 9.51 10.25 -10.60
CA ASP A 123 10.13 8.94 -10.34
C ASP A 123 9.56 8.19 -9.14
N ILE A 124 8.35 8.55 -8.73
CA ILE A 124 7.57 7.85 -7.71
C ILE A 124 6.52 6.98 -8.41
N PHE A 125 6.48 5.71 -8.04
CA PHE A 125 5.62 4.70 -8.65
C PHE A 125 4.79 4.00 -7.57
N ILE A 126 3.64 3.47 -7.96
CA ILE A 126 2.87 2.50 -7.18
C ILE A 126 2.63 1.30 -8.08
N ASP A 127 3.02 0.11 -7.61
CA ASP A 127 2.92 -1.16 -8.35
C ASP A 127 3.54 -1.09 -9.76
N GLY A 128 4.62 -0.31 -9.88
CA GLY A 128 5.37 -0.08 -11.10
C GLY A 128 4.77 0.97 -12.05
N MET A 129 3.59 1.54 -11.75
CA MET A 129 2.96 2.61 -12.52
C MET A 129 3.24 3.99 -11.91
N ARG A 130 3.52 4.99 -12.76
CA ARG A 130 3.91 6.34 -12.33
C ARG A 130 2.82 7.06 -11.56
N ASP A 131 3.14 7.56 -10.37
CA ASP A 131 2.27 8.37 -9.52
C ASP A 131 2.73 9.84 -9.52
N PRO A 132 2.19 10.68 -10.43
CA PRO A 132 2.70 12.03 -10.66
C PRO A 132 2.20 13.09 -9.67
N ALA A 133 1.25 12.76 -8.79
CA ALA A 133 0.59 13.77 -7.96
C ALA A 133 1.42 14.18 -6.74
N PHE A 134 1.23 15.44 -6.33
CA PHE A 134 1.84 16.02 -5.14
C PHE A 134 0.90 15.88 -3.94
N TYR A 135 1.15 14.88 -3.10
CA TYR A 135 0.45 14.66 -1.84
C TYR A 135 1.34 13.85 -0.90
N GLU A 136 0.99 13.87 0.39
CA GLU A 136 1.64 13.03 1.39
C GLU A 136 1.13 11.59 1.30
N ARG A 137 2.05 10.63 1.21
CA ARG A 137 1.75 9.21 1.04
C ARG A 137 1.99 8.48 2.35
N ASP A 138 1.03 7.66 2.74
CA ASP A 138 1.01 6.88 3.97
C ASP A 138 1.30 5.39 3.69
N SER A 139 1.99 4.73 4.61
CA SER A 139 2.47 3.35 4.47
C SER A 139 1.47 2.25 4.83
N PHE A 140 0.27 2.58 5.32
CA PHE A 140 -0.72 1.59 5.80
C PHE A 140 -1.11 0.49 4.79
N ASP A 141 -1.04 0.79 3.49
CA ASP A 141 -1.39 -0.10 2.37
C ASP A 141 -0.13 -0.68 1.69
N TRP A 142 1.06 -0.54 2.28
CA TRP A 142 2.31 -1.01 1.66
C TRP A 142 2.75 -2.37 2.17
N ASP A 143 3.05 -3.25 1.22
CA ASP A 143 3.80 -4.49 1.47
C ASP A 143 5.31 -4.19 1.57
N ARG A 144 5.78 -3.25 0.76
CA ARG A 144 7.17 -2.80 0.76
C ARG A 144 7.37 -1.53 -0.05
N LEU A 145 8.50 -0.87 0.20
CA LEU A 145 9.01 0.22 -0.62
C LEU A 145 10.31 -0.23 -1.30
N GLU A 146 10.38 -0.10 -2.62
CA GLU A 146 11.54 -0.48 -3.42
C GLU A 146 12.23 0.78 -3.95
N VAL A 147 13.54 0.91 -3.71
CA VAL A 147 14.36 2.04 -4.16
C VAL A 147 15.46 1.52 -5.07
N LEU A 148 15.32 1.79 -6.37
CA LEU A 148 16.30 1.46 -7.39
C LEU A 148 17.15 2.70 -7.67
N ARG A 149 18.48 2.56 -7.57
CA ARG A 149 19.43 3.68 -7.72
C ARG A 149 20.20 3.61 -9.03
N GLY A 150 20.37 4.76 -9.65
CA GLY A 150 20.96 4.89 -10.97
C GLY A 150 19.90 4.87 -12.07
N SER A 151 20.31 5.16 -13.30
CA SER A 151 19.39 5.32 -14.43
C SER A 151 18.43 4.13 -14.57
N ALA A 152 17.14 4.42 -14.58
CA ALA A 152 16.06 3.42 -14.68
C ALA A 152 15.10 3.70 -15.84
N SER A 153 15.47 4.62 -16.74
CA SER A 153 14.59 5.12 -17.80
C SER A 153 14.11 4.03 -18.77
N MET A 154 14.87 2.94 -18.92
CA MET A 154 14.48 1.79 -19.74
C MET A 154 13.22 1.10 -19.20
N LEU A 155 13.07 1.02 -17.88
CA LEU A 155 11.94 0.34 -17.22
C LEU A 155 10.81 1.31 -16.86
N PHE A 156 11.15 2.56 -16.53
CA PHE A 156 10.23 3.52 -15.93
C PHE A 156 9.93 4.73 -16.81
N GLY A 157 10.55 4.82 -17.99
CA GLY A 157 10.34 5.89 -18.96
C GLY A 157 11.04 7.20 -18.58
N ARG A 158 10.47 8.33 -19.03
CA ARG A 158 11.03 9.67 -18.83
C ARG A 158 11.19 9.99 -17.34
N GLY A 159 12.36 10.45 -16.90
CA GLY A 159 12.54 11.05 -15.57
C GLY A 159 13.56 10.36 -14.68
N SER A 160 13.79 9.06 -14.83
CA SER A 160 14.48 8.22 -13.83
C SER A 160 16.00 8.27 -13.87
N THR A 161 16.54 9.49 -13.91
CA THR A 161 17.97 9.81 -14.02
C THR A 161 18.73 9.46 -12.73
N GLY A 162 18.14 9.77 -11.57
CA GLY A 162 18.66 9.39 -10.25
C GLY A 162 18.30 7.96 -9.85
N GLY A 163 17.16 7.47 -10.37
CA GLY A 163 16.59 6.15 -10.08
C GLY A 163 15.08 6.19 -10.01
N ALA A 164 14.49 5.21 -9.33
CA ALA A 164 13.04 5.08 -9.18
C ALA A 164 12.68 4.59 -7.77
N VAL A 165 11.59 5.13 -7.23
CA VAL A 165 11.00 4.69 -5.96
C VAL A 165 9.64 4.07 -6.24
N ASN A 166 9.47 2.79 -5.93
CA ASN A 166 8.25 2.06 -6.17
C ASN A 166 7.59 1.62 -4.85
N GLN A 167 6.37 2.08 -4.62
CA GLN A 167 5.52 1.63 -3.52
C GLN A 167 4.78 0.37 -3.98
N VAL A 168 4.89 -0.72 -3.24
CA VAL A 168 4.17 -1.95 -3.56
C VAL A 168 3.01 -2.10 -2.62
N SER A 169 1.80 -2.17 -3.18
CA SER A 169 0.58 -2.28 -2.38
C SER A 169 0.38 -3.70 -1.82
N LYS A 170 -0.26 -3.77 -0.66
CA LYS A 170 -0.68 -5.02 -0.03
C LYS A 170 -1.67 -5.76 -0.92
N GLN A 171 -1.41 -7.04 -1.16
CA GLN A 171 -2.27 -7.89 -1.98
C GLN A 171 -3.01 -8.92 -1.13
N PRO A 172 -4.23 -9.34 -1.54
CA PRO A 172 -4.94 -10.41 -0.86
C PRO A 172 -4.24 -11.77 -0.99
N MET A 173 -4.27 -12.54 0.10
CA MET A 173 -3.63 -13.85 0.23
C MET A 173 -4.67 -14.95 0.51
N LEU A 174 -4.38 -16.21 0.16
CA LEU A 174 -5.26 -17.37 0.41
C LEU A 174 -5.21 -17.89 1.87
N LEU A 175 -5.22 -16.97 2.82
CA LEU A 175 -5.26 -17.24 4.25
C LEU A 175 -6.16 -16.21 4.93
N THR A 176 -6.70 -16.50 6.11
CA THR A 176 -7.43 -15.48 6.88
C THR A 176 -6.53 -14.95 7.99
N GLN A 177 -6.31 -13.64 8.02
CA GLN A 177 -5.46 -12.94 8.98
C GLN A 177 -6.05 -11.58 9.31
N HIS A 178 -5.95 -11.19 10.57
CA HIS A 178 -6.40 -9.90 11.07
C HIS A 178 -5.31 -9.29 11.93
N GLU A 179 -5.04 -8.02 11.71
CA GLU A 179 -4.06 -7.27 12.46
C GLU A 179 -4.60 -5.87 12.75
N VAL A 180 -4.39 -5.41 13.98
CA VAL A 180 -4.76 -4.08 14.42
C VAL A 180 -3.58 -3.51 15.19
N GLY A 181 -3.15 -2.31 14.83
CA GLY A 181 -2.09 -1.57 15.48
C GLY A 181 -2.63 -0.27 16.05
N VAL A 182 -2.19 0.08 17.26
CA VAL A 182 -2.46 1.37 17.88
C VAL A 182 -1.15 1.96 18.38
N THR A 183 -0.87 3.19 17.97
CA THR A 183 0.34 3.93 18.36
C THR A 183 -0.06 5.20 19.08
N LEU A 184 0.53 5.41 20.26
CA LEU A 184 0.37 6.61 21.08
C LEU A 184 1.74 7.30 21.21
N GLY A 185 1.78 8.62 21.11
CA GLY A 185 3.02 9.38 21.14
C GLY A 185 2.87 10.81 21.64
N SER A 186 4.01 11.50 21.77
CA SER A 186 4.07 12.90 22.16
C SER A 186 3.35 13.81 21.16
N GLY A 187 2.81 14.94 21.62
CA GLY A 187 2.10 15.90 20.76
C GLY A 187 0.69 15.46 20.38
N GLY A 188 0.07 14.64 21.24
CA GLY A 188 -1.27 14.10 21.01
C GLY A 188 -1.33 13.03 19.92
N TYR A 189 -0.19 12.41 19.55
CA TYR A 189 -0.14 11.45 18.45
C TYR A 189 -0.95 10.20 18.79
N LEU A 190 -1.99 9.95 18.01
CA LEU A 190 -2.80 8.74 18.03
C LEU A 190 -2.90 8.21 16.60
N ARG A 191 -2.44 6.98 16.37
CA ARG A 191 -2.60 6.30 15.08
C ARG A 191 -3.23 4.94 15.30
N GLY A 192 -4.24 4.62 14.49
CA GLY A 192 -4.86 3.31 14.42
C GLY A 192 -4.71 2.76 13.01
N VAL A 193 -4.25 1.52 12.88
CA VAL A 193 -4.15 0.80 11.61
C VAL A 193 -4.90 -0.53 11.73
N GLY A 194 -5.56 -0.94 10.66
CA GLY A 194 -6.23 -2.24 10.55
C GLY A 194 -5.88 -2.90 9.22
N ASP A 195 -5.56 -4.19 9.27
CA ASP A 195 -5.27 -5.03 8.12
C ASP A 195 -6.05 -6.34 8.25
N PHE A 196 -7.05 -6.50 7.39
CA PHE A 196 -7.95 -7.65 7.41
C PHE A 196 -7.87 -8.37 6.07
N ASN A 197 -7.21 -9.53 6.06
CA ASN A 197 -7.18 -10.43 4.92
C ASN A 197 -8.14 -11.60 5.16
N LEU A 198 -9.09 -11.79 4.26
CA LEU A 198 -10.17 -12.78 4.34
C LEU A 198 -10.09 -13.67 3.12
N ARG A 199 -9.88 -14.98 3.32
CA ARG A 199 -10.07 -15.97 2.26
C ARG A 199 -11.58 -16.13 2.01
N THR A 200 -12.05 -15.80 0.81
CA THR A 200 -13.48 -15.84 0.44
C THR A 200 -13.86 -17.07 -0.38
N GLY A 201 -12.88 -17.79 -0.92
CA GLY A 201 -13.08 -19.00 -1.72
C GLY A 201 -11.83 -19.89 -1.76
N GLN A 202 -11.81 -20.87 -2.67
CA GLN A 202 -10.63 -21.73 -2.82
C GLN A 202 -9.42 -20.96 -3.37
N ASP A 203 -9.67 -20.03 -4.30
CA ASP A 203 -8.71 -19.25 -5.09
C ASP A 203 -9.03 -17.73 -5.06
N ALA A 204 -9.81 -17.28 -4.08
CA ALA A 204 -10.23 -15.88 -3.94
C ALA A 204 -10.05 -15.35 -2.51
N ALA A 205 -9.68 -14.07 -2.41
CA ALA A 205 -9.49 -13.37 -1.14
C ALA A 205 -9.80 -11.88 -1.25
N LEU A 206 -10.24 -11.31 -0.13
CA LEU A 206 -10.48 -9.89 0.09
C LEU A 206 -9.48 -9.39 1.13
N ARG A 207 -8.80 -8.28 0.87
CA ARG A 207 -7.99 -7.57 1.87
C ARG A 207 -8.54 -6.16 2.07
N ILE A 208 -8.65 -5.72 3.31
CA ILE A 208 -9.06 -4.37 3.67
C ILE A 208 -8.01 -3.80 4.59
N ASN A 209 -7.31 -2.77 4.11
CA ASN A 209 -6.42 -1.94 4.92
C ASN A 209 -7.12 -0.64 5.28
N ALA A 210 -6.99 -0.17 6.52
CA ALA A 210 -7.54 1.10 6.96
C ALA A 210 -6.59 1.80 7.93
N MET A 211 -6.59 3.13 7.92
CA MET A 211 -5.83 3.92 8.90
C MET A 211 -6.60 5.17 9.33
N VAL A 212 -6.31 5.58 10.56
CA VAL A 212 -6.61 6.91 11.09
C VAL A 212 -5.37 7.43 11.82
N THR A 213 -5.08 8.72 11.71
CA THR A 213 -4.00 9.37 12.45
C THR A 213 -4.44 10.76 12.86
N ASP A 214 -4.30 11.06 14.15
CA ASP A 214 -4.59 12.35 14.77
C ASP A 214 -3.36 12.82 15.55
N ALA A 215 -3.01 14.10 15.44
CA ALA A 215 -2.00 14.74 16.29
C ALA A 215 -2.17 16.26 16.32
N GLU A 216 -1.80 16.93 17.40
CA GLU A 216 -1.92 18.40 17.52
C GLU A 216 -0.71 19.16 16.97
N ARG A 217 0.47 18.52 16.97
CA ARG A 217 1.77 18.99 16.42
C ARG A 217 1.97 20.53 16.42
N TRP A 218 1.91 21.12 17.61
CA TRP A 218 2.28 22.52 17.89
C TRP A 218 1.77 23.52 16.84
N GLY A 219 0.46 23.56 16.59
CA GLY A 219 -0.18 24.51 15.67
C GLY A 219 -0.30 24.06 14.21
N ALA A 220 0.28 22.91 13.85
CA ALA A 220 0.11 22.28 12.54
C ALA A 220 -0.40 20.83 12.69
N PRO A 221 -1.69 20.65 13.04
CA PRO A 221 -2.26 19.34 13.38
C PRO A 221 -2.15 18.34 12.22
N ILE A 222 -2.26 17.06 12.55
CA ILE A 222 -2.34 15.95 11.59
C ILE A 222 -3.73 15.33 11.76
N ASP A 223 -4.50 15.24 10.68
CA ASP A 223 -5.73 14.43 10.59
C ASP A 223 -5.68 13.68 9.26
N LYS A 224 -5.50 12.37 9.34
CA LYS A 224 -5.42 11.50 8.16
C LYS A 224 -6.36 10.32 8.32
N ARG A 225 -7.03 9.98 7.23
CA ARG A 225 -7.93 8.83 7.15
C ARG A 225 -7.78 8.15 5.82
N GLY A 226 -7.78 6.84 5.81
CA GLY A 226 -7.66 6.10 4.58
C GLY A 226 -8.13 4.68 4.68
N ILE A 227 -8.48 4.15 3.52
CA ILE A 227 -9.00 2.81 3.35
C ILE A 227 -8.59 2.28 1.98
N ALA A 228 -8.20 1.02 1.92
CA ALA A 228 -7.78 0.34 0.72
C ALA A 228 -8.33 -1.10 0.67
N PRO A 229 -9.57 -1.30 0.20
CA PRO A 229 -10.09 -2.64 -0.06
C PRO A 229 -9.61 -3.15 -1.43
N THR A 230 -9.09 -4.36 -1.46
CA THR A 230 -8.67 -5.06 -2.69
C THR A 230 -9.24 -6.47 -2.70
N PHE A 231 -9.90 -6.85 -3.78
CA PHE A 231 -10.38 -8.20 -4.04
C PHE A 231 -9.55 -8.85 -5.13
N ARG A 232 -9.12 -10.10 -4.90
CA ARG A 232 -8.28 -10.87 -5.83
C ARG A 232 -8.84 -12.27 -5.99
N TRP A 233 -8.90 -12.77 -7.22
CA TRP A 233 -9.44 -14.09 -7.56
C TRP A 233 -8.63 -14.77 -8.66
N GLY A 234 -8.82 -16.09 -8.81
CA GLY A 234 -7.97 -16.91 -9.68
C GLY A 234 -6.54 -17.05 -9.13
N ILE A 235 -6.35 -16.88 -7.82
CA ILE A 235 -5.04 -16.90 -7.17
C ILE A 235 -4.42 -18.29 -7.35
N GLY A 236 -3.23 -18.34 -7.95
CA GLY A 236 -2.53 -19.59 -8.24
C GLY A 236 -3.02 -20.31 -9.50
N THR A 237 -3.92 -19.71 -10.29
CA THR A 237 -4.38 -20.27 -11.56
C THR A 237 -3.66 -19.62 -12.76
N ALA A 238 -3.98 -20.03 -14.00
CA ALA A 238 -3.42 -19.39 -15.19
C ALA A 238 -3.84 -17.92 -15.34
N ASP A 239 -5.05 -17.59 -14.91
CA ASP A 239 -5.64 -16.26 -15.03
C ASP A 239 -5.97 -15.72 -13.65
N GLU A 240 -5.22 -14.71 -13.23
CA GLU A 240 -5.38 -14.10 -11.92
C GLU A 240 -5.77 -12.64 -12.08
N PHE A 241 -6.73 -12.19 -11.29
CA PHE A 241 -7.24 -10.84 -11.37
C PHE A 241 -7.28 -10.20 -9.99
N ALA A 242 -7.12 -8.88 -9.95
CA ALA A 242 -7.45 -8.10 -8.79
C ALA A 242 -8.12 -6.79 -9.17
N VAL A 243 -8.96 -6.30 -8.27
CA VAL A 243 -9.55 -4.97 -8.31
C VAL A 243 -9.50 -4.38 -6.91
N GLY A 244 -9.11 -3.12 -6.80
CA GLY A 244 -9.00 -2.44 -5.52
C GLY A 244 -9.32 -0.96 -5.61
N LEU A 245 -9.77 -0.42 -4.49
CA LEU A 245 -9.92 1.01 -4.26
C LEU A 245 -8.82 1.42 -3.28
N TYR A 246 -8.28 2.60 -3.45
CA TYR A 246 -7.45 3.27 -2.45
C TYR A 246 -8.01 4.67 -2.24
N HIS A 247 -8.28 5.04 -1.00
CA HIS A 247 -8.69 6.38 -0.63
C HIS A 247 -7.85 6.87 0.54
N LEU A 248 -7.28 8.06 0.41
CA LEU A 248 -6.55 8.76 1.47
C LEU A 248 -7.00 10.22 1.49
N GLN A 249 -7.46 10.66 2.65
CA GLN A 249 -7.76 12.06 2.96
C GLN A 249 -6.78 12.52 4.03
N ASN A 250 -6.09 13.63 3.77
CA ASN A 250 -5.26 14.31 4.75
C ASN A 250 -5.80 15.73 4.92
N ASP A 251 -6.26 16.08 6.11
CA ASP A 251 -6.74 17.40 6.49
C ASP A 251 -5.74 18.05 7.48
N ASN A 252 -4.46 17.96 7.13
CA ASN A 252 -3.37 18.43 7.98
C ASN A 252 -3.27 19.96 8.00
N GLY A 253 -2.81 20.49 9.13
CA GLY A 253 -2.19 21.80 9.18
C GLY A 253 -0.80 21.80 8.54
N ILE A 254 -0.17 22.98 8.49
CA ILE A 254 1.14 23.13 7.85
C ILE A 254 2.05 24.03 8.68
N HIS A 255 3.31 23.63 8.80
CA HIS A 255 4.35 24.40 9.48
C HIS A 255 5.43 24.77 8.48
N TYR A 256 5.44 26.02 8.01
CA TYR A 256 6.31 26.50 6.93
C TYR A 256 7.77 26.77 7.38
N GLY A 257 8.17 26.28 8.55
CA GLY A 257 9.50 26.41 9.10
C GLY A 257 9.75 27.73 9.84
N LEU A 258 11.00 27.93 10.24
CA LEU A 258 11.49 29.11 10.95
C LEU A 258 12.50 29.87 10.07
N PRO A 259 12.51 31.21 10.09
CA PRO A 259 13.57 32.04 9.52
C PRO A 259 14.98 31.57 9.89
N TRP A 260 15.91 31.76 8.95
CA TRP A 260 17.35 31.59 9.19
C TRP A 260 17.99 32.92 9.56
N LEU A 261 18.86 32.91 10.57
CA LEU A 261 19.61 34.07 11.05
C LEU A 261 21.11 33.87 10.76
N GLU A 262 21.65 34.59 9.78
CA GLU A 262 23.06 34.54 9.35
C GLU A 262 23.62 33.12 9.17
N GLY A 263 22.89 32.26 8.45
CA GLY A 263 23.32 30.87 8.23
C GLY A 263 23.24 29.97 9.47
N GLY A 264 22.64 30.44 10.56
CA GLY A 264 22.24 29.65 11.72
C GLY A 264 20.73 29.63 11.92
N LEU A 265 20.29 28.76 12.83
CA LEU A 265 18.89 28.71 13.26
C LEU A 265 18.54 29.98 14.05
N TRP A 266 17.34 30.51 13.81
CA TRP A 266 16.74 31.50 14.71
C TRP A 266 16.69 30.93 16.13
N PRO A 267 17.31 31.60 17.15
CA PRO A 267 17.34 31.11 18.53
C PRO A 267 15.98 31.26 19.23
N THR A 268 14.99 30.49 18.77
CA THR A 268 13.64 30.38 19.34
C THR A 268 13.33 28.92 19.65
N ASP A 269 12.29 28.65 20.44
CA ASP A 269 11.85 27.26 20.63
C ASP A 269 11.44 26.68 19.26
N PRO A 270 12.05 25.57 18.80
CA PRO A 270 11.68 24.94 17.52
C PRO A 270 10.20 24.53 17.42
N LYS A 271 9.50 24.42 18.56
CA LYS A 271 8.06 24.14 18.62
C LYS A 271 7.19 25.37 18.36
N ASN A 272 7.76 26.57 18.33
CA ASN A 272 7.00 27.78 18.09
C ASN A 272 6.36 27.73 16.70
N TYR A 273 5.07 28.08 16.68
CA TYR A 273 4.26 28.16 15.48
C TYR A 273 3.98 29.60 15.14
N TYR A 274 4.60 30.06 14.05
CA TYR A 274 4.39 31.42 13.56
C TYR A 274 3.44 31.46 12.35
N GLY A 275 2.81 30.33 11.99
CA GLY A 275 1.78 30.27 10.95
C GLY A 275 0.48 30.96 11.37
N MET A 276 -0.54 30.90 10.51
CA MET A 276 -1.89 31.39 10.81
C MET A 276 -2.85 30.22 11.06
N SER A 277 -3.96 30.47 11.76
CA SER A 277 -5.03 29.48 11.91
C SER A 277 -5.70 29.09 10.58
N SER A 278 -5.50 29.89 9.53
CA SER A 278 -5.95 29.60 8.16
C SER A 278 -4.98 28.74 7.36
N ASP A 279 -3.82 28.40 7.93
CA ASP A 279 -2.79 27.63 7.24
C ASP A 279 -3.17 26.14 7.24
N ILE A 280 -3.27 25.56 6.04
CA ILE A 280 -3.76 24.21 5.81
C ILE A 280 -2.93 23.50 4.73
N ASN A 281 -2.93 22.18 4.76
CA ASN A 281 -2.39 21.32 3.71
C ASN A 281 -3.33 20.13 3.49
N HIS A 282 -4.48 20.41 2.87
CA HIS A 282 -5.50 19.41 2.61
C HIS A 282 -5.20 18.67 1.30
N THR A 283 -5.19 17.35 1.34
CA THR A 283 -5.04 16.51 0.15
C THR A 283 -6.03 15.36 0.16
N GLY A 284 -6.54 15.01 -1.01
CA GLY A 284 -7.44 13.88 -1.20
C GLY A 284 -6.96 13.06 -2.39
N THR A 285 -6.84 11.75 -2.21
CA THR A 285 -6.41 10.81 -3.24
C THR A 285 -7.40 9.66 -3.30
N THR A 286 -7.97 9.43 -4.48
CA THR A 286 -8.82 8.27 -4.76
C THR A 286 -8.28 7.55 -5.98
N GLN A 287 -8.02 6.25 -5.86
CA GLN A 287 -7.50 5.44 -6.95
C GLN A 287 -8.33 4.17 -7.10
N LEU A 288 -8.80 3.90 -8.30
CA LEU A 288 -9.26 2.57 -8.71
C LEU A 288 -8.10 1.86 -9.39
N ARG A 289 -7.73 0.70 -8.87
CA ARG A 289 -6.63 -0.14 -9.37
C ARG A 289 -7.20 -1.47 -9.83
N GLY A 290 -6.70 -1.99 -10.94
CA GLY A 290 -7.04 -3.33 -11.39
C GLY A 290 -5.88 -3.97 -12.14
N TYR A 291 -5.75 -5.28 -12.04
CA TYR A 291 -4.81 -6.02 -12.87
C TYR A 291 -5.34 -7.38 -13.28
N HIS A 292 -4.78 -7.89 -14.37
CA HIS A 292 -4.91 -9.26 -14.85
C HIS A 292 -3.51 -9.81 -15.13
N VAL A 293 -3.24 -11.01 -14.63
CA VAL A 293 -2.05 -11.80 -14.96
C VAL A 293 -2.51 -13.03 -15.71
N HIS A 294 -2.02 -13.21 -16.93
CA HIS A 294 -2.15 -14.44 -17.69
C HIS A 294 -0.81 -15.18 -17.73
N ARG A 295 -0.80 -16.42 -17.26
CA ARG A 295 0.36 -17.32 -17.27
C ARG A 295 0.20 -18.28 -18.43
N PHE A 296 1.08 -18.17 -19.43
CA PHE A 296 1.04 -19.03 -20.60
C PHE A 296 1.61 -20.42 -20.29
N ALA A 297 1.33 -21.38 -21.17
CA ALA A 297 2.00 -22.68 -21.14
C ALA A 297 3.53 -22.49 -21.25
N GLY A 298 4.25 -22.73 -20.16
CA GLY A 298 5.70 -22.52 -20.06
C GLY A 298 6.09 -21.65 -18.87
N ARG A 299 7.12 -20.82 -19.07
CA ARG A 299 7.67 -19.88 -18.06
C ARG A 299 7.32 -18.43 -18.37
N SER A 300 6.31 -18.16 -19.19
CA SER A 300 5.93 -16.79 -19.55
C SER A 300 4.66 -16.33 -18.85
N GLU A 301 4.63 -15.05 -18.50
CA GLU A 301 3.46 -14.37 -17.97
C GLU A 301 3.30 -12.99 -18.61
N LEU A 302 2.05 -12.55 -18.76
CA LEU A 302 1.69 -11.20 -19.15
C LEU A 302 0.85 -10.58 -18.03
N ARG A 303 1.32 -9.47 -17.47
CA ARG A 303 0.60 -8.70 -16.45
C ARG A 303 0.11 -7.40 -17.04
N THR A 304 -1.20 -7.23 -17.15
CA THR A 304 -1.84 -5.99 -17.58
C THR A 304 -2.47 -5.31 -16.37
N GLN A 305 -2.20 -4.02 -16.19
CA GLN A 305 -2.64 -3.22 -15.05
C GLN A 305 -3.28 -1.93 -15.53
N VAL A 306 -4.34 -1.51 -14.84
CA VAL A 306 -4.99 -0.23 -15.02
C VAL A 306 -5.06 0.50 -13.69
N ARG A 307 -4.80 1.80 -13.71
CA ARG A 307 -5.08 2.69 -12.59
C ARG A 307 -5.76 3.96 -13.08
N VAL A 308 -6.92 4.25 -12.50
CA VAL A 308 -7.61 5.54 -12.65
C VAL A 308 -7.56 6.23 -11.30
N ALA A 309 -7.12 7.48 -11.27
CA ALA A 309 -6.95 8.22 -10.03
C ALA A 309 -7.39 9.67 -10.14
N ASP A 310 -7.94 10.18 -9.04
CA ASP A 310 -8.30 11.58 -8.80
C ASP A 310 -7.50 12.07 -7.58
N TYR A 311 -6.84 13.20 -7.76
CA TYR A 311 -6.00 13.84 -6.76
C TYR A 311 -6.45 15.28 -6.59
N ARG A 312 -6.60 15.69 -5.33
CA ARG A 312 -6.92 17.06 -4.92
C ARG A 312 -5.89 17.53 -3.91
N ARG A 313 -5.48 18.77 -4.03
CA ARG A 313 -4.59 19.46 -3.09
C ARG A 313 -5.04 20.91 -2.93
N ASP A 314 -5.23 21.33 -1.69
CA ASP A 314 -5.39 22.73 -1.28
C ASP A 314 -4.43 22.99 -0.12
N GLN A 315 -3.34 23.68 -0.43
CA GLN A 315 -2.34 24.09 0.53
C GLN A 315 -2.36 25.61 0.62
N ARG A 316 -2.42 26.12 1.84
CA ARG A 316 -2.32 27.54 2.16
C ARG A 316 -1.37 27.67 3.32
N ALA A 317 -0.28 28.38 3.13
CA ALA A 317 0.76 28.46 4.15
C ALA A 317 1.26 29.89 4.30
N SER A 318 1.46 30.30 5.54
CA SER A 318 2.12 31.55 5.87
C SER A 318 3.61 31.31 6.11
N ALA A 319 4.45 31.92 5.27
CA ALA A 319 5.90 31.89 5.40
C ALA A 319 6.37 33.09 6.20
N ILE A 320 7.01 32.87 7.35
CA ILE A 320 7.58 33.95 8.16
C ILE A 320 9.03 34.16 7.79
N ARG A 321 9.42 35.41 7.58
CA ARG A 321 10.78 35.84 7.24
C ARG A 321 11.14 37.07 8.06
N PHE A 322 12.44 37.31 8.22
CA PHE A 322 12.90 38.63 8.67
C PHE A 322 12.54 39.69 7.63
N GLY A 323 11.99 40.82 8.08
CA GLY A 323 11.78 41.98 7.23
C GLY A 323 13.11 42.45 6.63
N ASN A 324 13.06 43.01 5.42
CA ASN A 324 14.24 43.60 4.81
C ASN A 324 14.72 44.83 5.63
N ALA A 325 15.96 45.26 5.40
CA ALA A 325 16.58 46.34 6.17
C ALA A 325 15.73 47.62 6.21
N SER A 326 15.05 47.97 5.11
CA SER A 326 14.18 49.15 5.05
C SER A 326 12.94 49.08 5.94
N LEU A 327 12.52 47.88 6.35
CA LEU A 327 11.40 47.69 7.27
C LEU A 327 11.85 47.58 8.73
N GLN A 328 13.15 47.48 9.00
CA GLN A 328 13.67 47.42 10.36
C GLN A 328 13.75 48.82 10.98
N PRO A 329 13.52 48.96 12.31
CA PRO A 329 13.57 50.25 12.99
C PRO A 329 14.90 50.98 12.87
N ASP A 330 16.00 50.24 12.80
CA ASP A 330 17.37 50.76 12.66
C ASP A 330 17.84 50.89 11.19
N GLY A 331 16.98 50.50 10.24
CA GLY A 331 17.30 50.49 8.82
C GLY A 331 18.37 49.46 8.42
N GLN A 332 18.75 48.54 9.31
CA GLN A 332 19.80 47.55 9.07
C GLN A 332 19.21 46.17 8.77
N ALA A 333 19.99 45.32 8.10
CA ALA A 333 19.60 43.93 7.91
C ALA A 333 19.60 43.19 9.26
N VAL A 334 18.71 42.20 9.40
CA VAL A 334 18.66 41.36 10.62
C VAL A 334 19.88 40.43 10.65
N THR A 335 20.71 40.64 11.66
CA THR A 335 21.93 39.89 11.98
C THR A 335 21.85 39.42 13.43
N ARG A 336 22.80 38.62 13.91
CA ARG A 336 22.86 38.29 15.35
C ARG A 336 23.08 39.51 16.24
N ALA A 337 23.64 40.60 15.70
CA ALA A 337 23.89 41.84 16.45
C ALA A 337 22.68 42.78 16.47
N THR A 338 21.84 42.73 15.42
CA THR A 338 20.66 43.58 15.26
C THR A 338 19.35 42.85 15.55
N PHE A 339 19.39 41.54 15.80
CA PHE A 339 18.23 40.76 16.22
C PHE A 339 17.88 41.05 17.69
N ASP A 340 16.71 41.63 17.90
CA ASP A 340 16.18 42.04 19.19
C ASP A 340 14.64 41.94 19.22
N ALA A 341 14.02 42.50 20.27
CA ALA A 341 12.57 42.47 20.46
C ALA A 341 11.80 43.34 19.43
N ASP A 342 12.45 44.31 18.81
CA ASP A 342 11.85 45.24 17.84
C ASP A 342 12.04 44.76 16.39
N THR A 343 12.72 43.63 16.19
CA THR A 343 12.93 43.03 14.88
C THR A 343 11.62 42.73 14.18
N VAL A 344 11.41 43.38 13.04
CA VAL A 344 10.21 43.23 12.23
C VAL A 344 10.26 41.92 11.44
N LEU A 345 9.21 41.12 11.58
CA LEU A 345 8.95 39.94 10.76
C LEU A 345 7.97 40.28 9.65
N ASN A 346 8.23 39.77 8.44
CA ASN A 346 7.29 39.82 7.34
C ASN A 346 6.68 38.42 7.12
N ARG A 347 5.44 38.40 6.64
CA ARG A 347 4.69 37.20 6.34
C ARG A 347 4.35 37.16 4.85
N GLY A 348 4.83 36.13 4.16
CA GLY A 348 4.44 35.80 2.79
C GLY A 348 3.39 34.70 2.76
N SER A 349 2.64 34.60 1.66
CA SER A 349 1.73 33.48 1.40
C SER A 349 2.35 32.51 0.40
N ASN A 350 2.27 31.20 0.68
CA ASN A 350 2.63 30.14 -0.25
C ASN A 350 1.44 29.18 -0.45
N ASN A 351 0.58 29.57 -1.37
CA ASN A 351 -0.66 28.85 -1.66
C ASN A 351 -0.47 27.99 -2.91
N LYS A 352 -0.87 26.72 -2.82
CA LYS A 352 -0.80 25.76 -3.92
C LYS A 352 -2.13 25.02 -4.01
N ARG A 353 -2.72 25.01 -5.20
CA ARG A 353 -3.92 24.23 -5.47
C ARG A 353 -3.70 23.38 -6.71
N MET A 354 -4.14 22.13 -6.65
CA MET A 354 -4.03 21.18 -7.75
C MET A 354 -5.23 20.24 -7.72
N ASP A 355 -5.89 20.10 -8.85
CA ASP A 355 -6.87 19.06 -9.12
C ASP A 355 -6.36 18.28 -10.35
N GLN A 356 -6.13 16.97 -10.19
CA GLN A 356 -5.50 16.15 -11.23
C GLN A 356 -6.20 14.81 -11.35
N LYS A 357 -6.46 14.40 -12.60
CA LYS A 357 -6.97 13.08 -12.93
C LYS A 357 -5.98 12.35 -13.81
N THR A 358 -5.79 11.06 -13.57
CA THR A 358 -4.89 10.22 -14.37
C THR A 358 -5.56 8.90 -14.69
N ALA A 359 -5.36 8.39 -15.90
CA ALA A 359 -5.64 7.03 -16.28
C ALA A 359 -4.38 6.43 -16.90
N VAL A 360 -3.91 5.32 -16.35
CA VAL A 360 -2.69 4.64 -16.79
C VAL A 360 -3.03 3.18 -17.07
N LEU A 361 -2.60 2.69 -18.23
CA LEU A 361 -2.64 1.29 -18.63
C LEU A 361 -1.20 0.85 -18.88
N GLN A 362 -0.79 -0.27 -18.30
CA GLN A 362 0.54 -0.84 -18.48
C GLN A 362 0.43 -2.36 -18.65
N SER A 363 1.17 -2.91 -19.61
CA SER A 363 1.30 -4.36 -19.80
C SER A 363 2.78 -4.74 -19.78
N ASP A 364 3.15 -5.64 -18.88
CA ASP A 364 4.51 -6.14 -18.71
C ASP A 364 4.54 -7.63 -19.06
N TYR A 365 5.42 -8.02 -19.98
CA TYR A 365 5.66 -9.43 -20.34
C TYR A 365 6.95 -9.92 -19.70
N SER A 366 6.91 -11.08 -19.07
CA SER A 366 8.06 -11.73 -18.44
C SER A 366 8.21 -13.17 -18.95
N GLY A 367 9.43 -13.56 -19.32
CA GLY A 367 9.76 -14.92 -19.77
C GLY A 367 10.30 -15.85 -18.67
N THR A 368 10.25 -15.43 -17.39
CA THR A 368 10.90 -16.12 -16.27
C THR A 368 9.94 -16.55 -15.15
N HIS A 369 8.64 -16.65 -15.43
CA HIS A 369 7.66 -17.18 -14.49
C HIS A 369 8.03 -18.59 -14.01
N ARG A 370 7.89 -18.83 -12.71
CA ARG A 370 7.99 -20.15 -12.09
C ARG A 370 6.70 -20.40 -11.33
N TRP A 371 6.03 -21.50 -11.66
CA TRP A 371 4.97 -22.03 -10.81
C TRP A 371 5.58 -22.36 -9.45
N GLY A 372 5.00 -21.80 -8.39
CA GLY A 372 5.46 -21.95 -7.00
C GLY A 372 5.24 -23.35 -6.44
#